data_AF-A0A974PI70-F1
#
_entry.id   AF-A0A974PI70-F1
#
_cell.length_a   1.000
_cell.length_b   1.000
_cell.length_c   1.000
_cell.angle_alpha   90.00
_cell.angle_beta   90.00
_cell.angle_gamma   90.00
#
_symmetry.space_group_name_H-M   'P 1'
#
loop_
_entity.id
_entity.type
_entity.pdbx_description
1 polymer ?
#
loop_
_entity_poly.entity_id
_entity_poly.type
_entity_poly.pdbx_seq_one_letter_code
_entity_poly.pdbx_strand_id
1 'polypeptide(L)'
;MKLKIKLPLLFLLMLLILMFSIGLYLKFVFAVYSPIRTTLLDSRYIALLLPIFAIAGCIFFILIIYIHFRIEKPIRRLNTRLGEVNVVHPLPPLALKRKDEIGELYKHFNKMEHRLQLAHREQTDMIAAIAHDLKTPLTSINGFTELLATHKDLPETEKQEYYELIQRKSAYMVELLNDFSSFTKEKLELESMIAKPVKATELFEDIAFEYEYELAGLDIELTCRHSFTDSIGLTVNEPMIRRVFGNLFSNAVRYSIIEHHGGEIVAYSSEYGGLGIRFSLPLAVQR
;
A
#
# COMPACT_ATOMS: atom_id res chain seq x y z
N MET A 1 -25.53 0.70 -1.75
CA MET A 1 -26.48 -0.20 -2.46
C MET A 1 -27.73 0.52 -2.98
N LYS A 2 -27.76 1.86 -3.03
CA LYS A 2 -28.91 2.71 -3.36
C LYS A 2 -28.79 3.40 -4.73
N LEU A 3 -27.60 3.67 -5.28
CA LEU A 3 -27.47 4.30 -6.62
C LEU A 3 -27.73 3.32 -7.80
N LYS A 4 -27.26 2.07 -7.69
CA LYS A 4 -27.48 1.01 -8.71
C LYS A 4 -28.95 0.72 -8.99
N ILE A 5 -29.82 0.93 -8.00
CA ILE A 5 -31.28 0.72 -8.13
C ILE A 5 -31.97 2.01 -8.56
N LYS A 6 -31.51 3.17 -8.09
CA LYS A 6 -32.14 4.46 -8.39
C LYS A 6 -32.00 4.88 -9.84
N LEU A 7 -30.84 4.69 -10.48
CA LEU A 7 -30.64 5.10 -11.88
C LEU A 7 -31.55 4.32 -12.87
N PRO A 8 -31.64 2.98 -12.83
CA PRO A 8 -32.56 2.25 -13.69
C PRO A 8 -34.03 2.51 -13.31
N LEU A 9 -34.36 2.74 -12.03
CA LEU A 9 -35.71 3.13 -11.62
C LEU A 9 -36.10 4.50 -12.18
N LEU A 10 -35.15 5.45 -12.23
CA LEU A 10 -35.34 6.78 -12.79
C LEU A 10 -35.55 6.71 -14.32
N PHE A 11 -34.75 5.88 -15.00
CA PHE A 11 -34.89 5.62 -16.43
C PHE A 11 -36.21 4.90 -16.75
N LEU A 12 -36.62 3.94 -15.91
CA LEU A 12 -37.91 3.27 -16.00
C LEU A 12 -39.07 4.25 -15.79
N LEU A 13 -38.97 5.13 -14.79
CA LEU A 13 -39.97 6.18 -14.56
C LEU A 13 -40.07 7.13 -15.77
N MET A 14 -38.92 7.53 -16.33
CA MET A 14 -38.84 8.36 -17.53
C MET A 14 -39.49 7.67 -18.74
N LEU A 15 -39.20 6.38 -18.94
CA LEU A 15 -39.79 5.54 -19.98
C LEU A 15 -41.31 5.38 -19.78
N LEU A 16 -41.77 5.19 -18.54
CA LEU A 16 -43.19 5.06 -18.22
C LEU A 16 -43.95 6.36 -18.48
N ILE A 17 -43.40 7.50 -18.09
CA ILE A 17 -44.00 8.82 -18.37
C ILE A 17 -44.07 9.05 -19.88
N LEU A 18 -43.01 8.69 -20.62
CA LEU A 18 -42.98 8.79 -22.08
C LEU A 18 -43.99 7.84 -22.75
N MET A 19 -44.06 6.58 -22.33
CA MET A 19 -44.99 5.60 -22.86
C MET A 19 -46.45 5.97 -22.56
N PHE A 20 -46.71 6.51 -21.37
CA PHE A 20 -48.04 6.99 -20.98
C PHE A 20 -48.47 8.20 -21.80
N SER A 21 -47.55 9.15 -22.03
CA SER A 21 -47.82 10.34 -22.83
C SER A 21 -48.04 10.01 -24.31
N ILE A 22 -47.26 9.07 -24.86
CA ILE A 22 -47.47 8.49 -26.20
C ILE A 22 -48.82 7.75 -26.26
N GLY A 23 -49.17 6.97 -25.25
CA GLY A 23 -50.45 6.24 -25.20
C GLY A 23 -51.67 7.17 -25.18
N LEU A 24 -51.60 8.29 -24.44
CA LEU A 24 -52.64 9.33 -24.47
C LEU A 24 -52.73 9.99 -25.85
N TYR A 25 -51.59 10.28 -26.49
CA TYR A 25 -51.55 10.84 -27.82
C TYR A 25 -52.13 9.89 -28.88
N LEU A 26 -51.77 8.61 -28.86
CA LEU A 26 -52.31 7.61 -29.78
C LEU A 26 -53.81 7.40 -29.60
N LYS A 27 -54.30 7.37 -28.35
CA LYS A 27 -55.75 7.34 -28.07
C LYS A 27 -56.46 8.57 -28.64
N PHE A 28 -55.85 9.75 -28.53
CA PHE A 28 -56.38 10.99 -29.12
C PHE A 28 -56.43 10.92 -30.66
N VAL A 29 -55.34 10.51 -31.32
CA VAL A 29 -55.29 10.37 -32.78
C VAL A 29 -56.31 9.34 -33.27
N PHE A 30 -56.41 8.19 -32.61
CA PHE A 30 -57.41 7.16 -32.97
C PHE A 30 -58.85 7.66 -32.78
N ALA A 31 -59.12 8.41 -31.71
CA ALA A 31 -60.42 9.05 -31.48
C ALA A 31 -60.79 10.09 -32.57
N VAL A 32 -59.80 10.82 -33.09
CA VAL A 32 -59.99 11.82 -34.16
C VAL A 32 -60.23 11.17 -35.53
N TYR A 33 -59.59 10.04 -35.83
CA TYR A 33 -59.68 9.35 -37.13
C TYR A 33 -60.71 8.21 -37.20
N SER A 34 -61.32 7.80 -36.08
CA SER A 34 -62.38 6.79 -36.12
C SER A 34 -63.66 7.35 -36.75
N PRO A 35 -64.37 6.62 -37.63
CA PRO A 35 -65.51 7.13 -38.40
C PRO A 35 -66.81 7.33 -37.59
N ILE A 36 -66.77 7.21 -36.25
CA ILE A 36 -67.97 7.26 -35.39
C ILE A 36 -67.77 8.35 -34.32
N ARG A 37 -68.62 9.38 -34.37
CA ARG A 37 -68.77 10.56 -33.49
C ARG A 37 -67.71 11.67 -33.58
N THR A 38 -68.12 12.74 -34.26
CA THR A 38 -67.55 14.10 -34.31
C THR A 38 -67.62 14.89 -32.99
N THR A 39 -67.57 14.21 -31.83
CA THR A 39 -67.70 14.84 -30.50
C THR A 39 -66.39 14.87 -29.68
N LEU A 40 -65.27 14.48 -30.31
CA LEU A 40 -63.97 14.31 -29.62
C LEU A 40 -62.91 15.37 -30.01
N LEU A 41 -63.20 16.23 -31.00
CA LEU A 41 -62.47 17.47 -31.30
C LEU A 41 -62.99 18.67 -30.48
N ASP A 42 -63.70 18.40 -29.39
CA ASP A 42 -64.19 19.44 -28.51
C ASP A 42 -62.97 20.09 -27.81
N SER A 43 -62.84 21.42 -27.93
CA SER A 43 -61.72 22.21 -27.37
C SER A 43 -61.42 21.88 -25.89
N ARG A 44 -62.46 21.43 -25.18
CA ARG A 44 -62.45 20.99 -23.79
C ARG A 44 -61.50 19.83 -23.50
N TYR A 45 -61.35 18.85 -24.42
CA TYR A 45 -60.43 17.71 -24.19
C TYR A 45 -58.97 18.06 -24.46
N ILE A 46 -58.70 18.90 -25.48
CA ILE A 46 -57.37 19.42 -25.76
C ILE A 46 -56.89 20.29 -24.59
N ALA A 47 -57.78 21.12 -24.04
CA ALA A 47 -57.52 21.93 -22.86
C ALA A 47 -57.18 21.10 -21.59
N LEU A 48 -57.67 19.86 -21.48
CA LEU A 48 -57.36 18.96 -20.37
C LEU A 48 -56.05 18.17 -20.56
N LEU A 49 -55.65 17.87 -21.80
CA LEU A 49 -54.40 17.14 -22.09
C LEU A 49 -53.16 18.03 -21.99
N LEU A 50 -53.25 19.28 -22.43
CA LEU A 50 -52.15 20.24 -22.40
C LEU A 50 -51.48 20.39 -21.02
N PRO A 51 -52.21 20.56 -19.89
CA PRO A 51 -51.59 20.63 -18.57
C PRO A 51 -50.92 19.31 -18.15
N ILE A 52 -51.43 18.15 -18.58
CA ILE A 52 -50.83 16.84 -18.26
C ILE A 52 -49.45 16.72 -18.93
N PHE A 53 -49.36 17.08 -20.21
CA PHE A 53 -48.07 17.11 -20.92
C PHE A 53 -47.12 18.16 -20.33
N ALA A 54 -47.63 19.33 -19.95
CA ALA A 54 -46.83 20.36 -19.31
C ALA A 54 -46.25 19.88 -17.96
N ILE A 55 -47.07 19.23 -17.11
CA ILE A 55 -46.61 18.65 -15.84
C ILE A 55 -45.57 17.56 -16.08
N ALA A 56 -45.81 16.65 -17.04
CA ALA A 56 -44.86 15.61 -17.40
C ALA A 56 -43.51 16.20 -17.87
N GLY A 57 -43.55 17.24 -18.70
CA GLY A 57 -42.35 17.97 -19.15
C GLY A 57 -41.61 18.65 -18.00
N CYS A 58 -42.34 19.29 -17.06
CA CYS A 58 -41.75 19.89 -15.87
C CYS A 58 -41.06 18.84 -14.97
N ILE A 59 -41.71 17.69 -14.73
CA ILE A 59 -41.12 16.58 -13.97
C ILE A 59 -39.83 16.09 -14.65
N PHE A 60 -39.87 15.90 -15.97
CA PHE A 60 -38.71 15.50 -16.76
C PHE A 60 -37.56 16.51 -16.67
N PHE A 61 -37.86 17.80 -16.77
CA PHE A 61 -36.87 18.86 -16.65
C PHE A 61 -36.22 18.90 -15.25
N ILE A 62 -37.02 18.78 -14.18
CA ILE A 62 -36.53 18.67 -12.80
C ILE A 62 -35.64 17.44 -12.65
N LEU A 63 -36.00 16.33 -13.29
CA LEU A 63 -35.24 15.09 -13.27
C LEU A 63 -33.86 15.24 -13.91
N ILE A 64 -33.77 15.89 -15.08
CA ILE A 64 -32.49 16.18 -15.75
C ILE A 64 -31.60 17.01 -14.83
N ILE A 65 -32.14 18.08 -14.25
CA ILE A 65 -31.40 18.93 -13.30
C ILE A 65 -30.90 18.08 -12.13
N TYR A 66 -31.76 17.22 -11.57
CA TYR A 66 -31.38 16.33 -10.48
C TYR A 66 -30.21 15.42 -10.86
N ILE A 67 -30.26 14.75 -12.02
CA ILE A 67 -29.17 13.88 -12.50
C ILE A 67 -27.89 14.68 -12.70
N HIS A 68 -27.97 15.82 -13.37
CA HIS A 68 -26.82 16.67 -13.67
C HIS A 68 -26.05 17.05 -12.39
N PHE A 69 -26.77 17.56 -11.37
CA PHE A 69 -26.15 18.00 -10.13
C PHE A 69 -25.77 16.85 -9.19
N ARG A 70 -26.54 15.75 -9.16
CA ARG A 70 -26.31 14.65 -8.20
C ARG A 70 -25.38 13.57 -8.73
N ILE A 71 -25.24 13.39 -10.03
CA ILE A 71 -24.51 12.26 -10.63
C ILE A 71 -23.43 12.75 -11.59
N GLU A 72 -23.81 13.46 -12.67
CA GLU A 72 -22.88 13.81 -13.75
C GLU A 72 -21.74 14.72 -13.26
N LYS A 73 -22.07 15.85 -12.63
CA LYS A 73 -21.07 16.83 -12.17
C LYS A 73 -20.06 16.24 -11.16
N PRO A 74 -20.47 15.45 -10.14
CA PRO A 74 -19.53 14.76 -9.26
C PRO A 74 -18.64 13.73 -9.96
N ILE A 75 -19.20 12.92 -10.87
CA ILE A 75 -18.41 11.92 -11.61
C ILE A 75 -17.38 12.61 -12.51
N ARG A 76 -17.78 13.69 -13.20
CA ARG A 76 -16.85 14.49 -14.01
C ARG A 76 -15.73 15.08 -13.16
N ARG A 77 -16.05 15.62 -11.97
CA ARG A 77 -15.04 16.12 -11.03
C ARG A 77 -14.06 15.01 -10.62
N LEU A 78 -14.55 13.81 -10.32
CA LEU A 78 -13.67 12.67 -10.00
C LEU A 78 -12.80 12.29 -11.21
N ASN A 79 -13.36 12.26 -12.42
CA ASN A 79 -12.63 11.92 -13.63
C ASN A 79 -11.51 12.94 -13.94
N THR A 80 -11.80 14.23 -13.78
CA THR A 80 -10.76 15.28 -13.86
C THR A 80 -9.67 15.05 -12.81
N ARG A 81 -10.05 14.75 -11.57
CA ARG A 81 -9.10 14.46 -10.49
C ARG A 81 -8.25 13.22 -10.73
N LEU A 82 -8.79 12.20 -11.39
CA LEU A 82 -8.02 11.03 -11.82
C LEU A 82 -6.97 11.40 -12.88
N GLY A 83 -7.28 12.33 -13.79
CA GLY A 83 -6.32 12.84 -14.79
C GLY A 83 -5.26 13.78 -14.21
N GLU A 84 -5.51 14.35 -13.03
CA GLU A 84 -4.61 15.30 -12.34
C GLU A 84 -3.82 14.64 -11.19
N VAL A 85 -3.86 13.31 -11.04
CA VAL A 85 -3.14 12.63 -9.95
C VAL A 85 -1.64 12.91 -10.08
N ASN A 86 -1.10 13.59 -9.07
CA ASN A 86 0.32 13.89 -8.97
C ASN A 86 0.81 13.52 -7.57
N VAL A 87 1.76 12.59 -7.51
CA VAL A 87 2.27 12.04 -6.26
C VAL A 87 3.24 13.01 -5.56
N VAL A 88 3.93 13.84 -6.33
CA VAL A 88 4.92 14.83 -5.85
C VAL A 88 4.23 16.09 -5.33
N HIS A 89 3.21 16.56 -6.06
CA HIS A 89 2.44 17.76 -5.73
C HIS A 89 0.96 17.42 -5.59
N PRO A 90 0.56 16.84 -4.44
CA PRO A 90 -0.80 16.40 -4.27
C PRO A 90 -1.73 17.58 -4.08
N LEU A 91 -2.87 17.50 -4.74
CA LEU A 91 -3.93 18.48 -4.56
C LEU A 91 -4.75 18.14 -3.30
N PRO A 92 -5.49 19.11 -2.73
CA PRO A 92 -6.35 18.85 -1.58
C PRO A 92 -7.34 17.69 -1.83
N PRO A 93 -7.64 16.87 -0.81
CA PRO A 93 -8.52 15.72 -0.95
C PRO A 93 -9.93 16.14 -1.34
N LEU A 94 -10.64 15.25 -2.04
CA LEU A 94 -12.04 15.48 -2.38
C LEU A 94 -12.89 15.56 -1.11
N ALA A 95 -13.68 16.64 -0.99
CA ALA A 95 -14.50 16.89 0.19
C ALA A 95 -15.59 15.81 0.39
N LEU A 96 -15.57 15.17 1.56
CA LEU A 96 -16.47 14.05 1.92
C LEU A 96 -17.81 14.52 2.52
N LYS A 97 -18.41 15.57 1.95
CA LYS A 97 -19.70 16.09 2.44
C LYS A 97 -20.89 15.17 2.14
N ARG A 98 -20.72 14.20 1.23
CA ARG A 98 -21.79 13.30 0.76
C ARG A 98 -21.69 11.95 1.47
N LYS A 99 -22.84 11.40 1.88
CA LYS A 99 -22.98 10.07 2.49
C LYS A 99 -23.62 9.04 1.53
N ASP A 100 -23.43 9.23 0.23
CA ASP A 100 -23.92 8.34 -0.83
C ASP A 100 -22.75 7.58 -1.48
N GLU A 101 -23.05 6.76 -2.48
CA GLU A 101 -22.05 5.97 -3.20
C GLU A 101 -20.96 6.83 -3.85
N ILE A 102 -21.29 8.05 -4.26
CA ILE A 102 -20.31 8.99 -4.80
C ILE A 102 -19.37 9.48 -3.70
N GLY A 103 -19.89 9.73 -2.50
CA GLY A 103 -19.08 10.02 -1.31
C GLY A 103 -18.13 8.88 -0.94
N GLU A 104 -18.60 7.63 -0.97
CA GLU A 104 -17.74 6.46 -0.76
C GLU A 104 -16.68 6.33 -1.87
N LEU A 105 -17.03 6.63 -3.12
CA LEU A 105 -16.07 6.64 -4.23
C LEU A 105 -14.97 7.70 -4.03
N TYR A 106 -15.33 8.90 -3.54
CA TYR A 106 -14.36 9.94 -3.19
C TYR A 106 -13.46 9.50 -2.04
N LYS A 107 -14.02 8.81 -1.03
CA LYS A 107 -13.25 8.25 0.08
C LYS A 107 -12.24 7.20 -0.40
N HIS A 108 -12.66 6.29 -1.29
CA HIS A 108 -11.77 5.30 -1.89
C HIS A 108 -10.68 5.94 -2.73
N PHE A 109 -11.02 6.96 -3.54
CA PHE A 109 -10.05 7.73 -4.31
C PHE A 109 -9.01 8.42 -3.41
N ASN A 110 -9.46 9.17 -2.39
CA ASN A 110 -8.54 9.84 -1.46
C ASN A 110 -7.63 8.82 -0.74
N LYS A 111 -8.15 7.64 -0.36
CA LYS A 111 -7.36 6.58 0.27
C LYS A 111 -6.32 6.00 -0.69
N MET A 112 -6.67 5.81 -1.97
CA MET A 112 -5.74 5.38 -3.01
C MET A 112 -4.64 6.42 -3.24
N GLU A 113 -5.01 7.70 -3.39
CA GLU A 113 -4.07 8.82 -3.58
C GLU A 113 -3.08 8.92 -2.40
N HIS A 114 -3.58 8.82 -1.16
CA HIS A 114 -2.74 8.79 0.03
C HIS A 114 -1.78 7.57 0.05
N ARG A 115 -2.25 6.38 -0.34
CA ARG A 115 -1.40 5.18 -0.41
C ARG A 115 -0.28 5.34 -1.44
N LEU A 116 -0.58 5.95 -2.59
CA LEU A 116 0.42 6.25 -3.61
C LEU A 116 1.46 7.24 -3.09
N GLN A 117 1.04 8.29 -2.38
CA GLN A 117 1.95 9.25 -1.75
C GLN A 117 2.86 8.59 -0.71
N LEU A 118 2.30 7.76 0.15
CA LEU A 118 3.08 7.05 1.16
C LEU A 118 4.12 6.13 0.50
N ALA A 119 3.71 5.32 -0.48
CA ALA A 119 4.60 4.44 -1.21
C ALA A 119 5.73 5.20 -1.93
N HIS A 120 5.42 6.36 -2.53
CA HIS A 120 6.42 7.19 -3.17
C HIS A 120 7.39 7.81 -2.16
N ARG A 121 6.89 8.32 -1.03
CA ARG A 121 7.73 8.83 0.05
C ARG A 121 8.66 7.74 0.60
N GLU A 122 8.15 6.56 0.90
CA GLU A 122 8.96 5.42 1.36
C GLU A 122 10.05 5.07 0.35
N GLN A 123 9.72 5.07 -0.96
CA GLN A 123 10.70 4.84 -2.01
C GLN A 123 11.79 5.92 -2.03
N THR A 124 11.40 7.20 -1.96
CA THR A 124 12.35 8.32 -1.98
C THR A 124 13.23 8.35 -0.74
N ASP A 125 12.65 8.16 0.45
CA ASP A 125 13.37 8.12 1.72
C ASP A 125 14.37 6.96 1.74
N MET A 126 13.99 5.78 1.23
CA MET A 126 14.89 4.65 1.09
C MET A 126 16.07 4.95 0.16
N ILE A 127 15.81 5.52 -1.02
CA ILE A 127 16.87 5.91 -1.98
C ILE A 127 17.81 6.94 -1.34
N ALA A 128 17.26 7.92 -0.62
CA ALA A 128 18.04 8.94 0.06
C ALA A 128 18.94 8.34 1.15
N ALA A 129 18.44 7.37 1.93
CA ALA A 129 19.21 6.70 2.96
C ALA A 129 20.41 5.94 2.37
N ILE A 130 20.19 5.19 1.28
CA ILE A 130 21.27 4.44 0.61
C ILE A 130 22.30 5.39 0.01
N ALA A 131 21.86 6.48 -0.62
CA ALA A 131 22.77 7.49 -1.15
C ALA A 131 23.65 8.10 -0.05
N HIS A 132 23.07 8.36 1.13
CA HIS A 132 23.82 8.84 2.29
C HIS A 132 24.86 7.80 2.77
N ASP A 133 24.44 6.53 2.92
CA ASP A 133 25.30 5.47 3.44
C ASP A 133 26.41 5.07 2.47
N LEU A 134 26.21 5.24 1.16
CA LEU A 134 27.27 5.09 0.15
C LEU A 134 28.21 6.30 0.09
N LYS A 135 27.73 7.51 0.39
CA LYS A 135 28.55 8.74 0.35
C LYS A 135 29.69 8.68 1.37
N THR A 136 29.42 8.18 2.58
CA THR A 136 30.39 8.08 3.66
C THR A 136 31.65 7.26 3.30
N PRO A 137 31.55 5.97 2.91
CA PRO A 137 32.70 5.18 2.51
C PRO A 137 33.37 5.73 1.24
N LEU A 138 32.61 6.30 0.30
CA LEU A 138 33.16 6.93 -0.89
C LEU A 138 34.03 8.16 -0.55
N THR A 139 33.60 9.00 0.39
CA THR A 139 34.41 10.12 0.88
C THR A 139 35.71 9.63 1.53
N SER A 140 35.67 8.54 2.32
CA SER A 140 36.88 7.94 2.89
C SER A 140 37.82 7.41 1.81
N ILE A 141 37.31 6.68 0.81
CA ILE A 141 38.10 6.17 -0.32
C ILE A 141 38.80 7.33 -1.03
N ASN A 142 38.04 8.38 -1.38
CA ASN A 142 38.61 9.55 -2.05
C ASN A 142 39.72 10.20 -1.21
N GLY A 143 39.50 10.36 0.10
CA GLY A 143 40.51 10.91 1.01
C GLY A 143 41.80 10.07 1.05
N PHE A 144 41.69 8.74 1.17
CA PHE A 144 42.88 7.88 1.15
C PHE A 144 43.58 7.89 -0.22
N THR A 145 42.84 7.91 -1.32
CA THR A 145 43.43 8.03 -2.66
C THR A 145 44.13 9.38 -2.86
N GLU A 146 43.60 10.47 -2.30
CA GLU A 146 44.21 11.80 -2.35
C GLU A 146 45.49 11.86 -1.51
N LEU A 147 45.50 11.24 -0.31
CA LEU A 147 46.69 11.12 0.52
C LEU A 147 47.81 10.35 -0.21
N LEU A 148 47.47 9.21 -0.81
CA LEU A 148 48.39 8.40 -1.61
C LEU A 148 48.93 9.15 -2.84
N ALA A 149 48.10 9.97 -3.50
CA ALA A 149 48.50 10.73 -4.67
C ALA A 149 49.40 11.94 -4.32
N THR A 150 49.13 12.61 -3.20
CA THR A 150 49.79 13.86 -2.80
C THR A 150 51.09 13.61 -2.04
N HIS A 151 51.15 12.58 -1.20
CA HIS A 151 52.31 12.28 -0.36
C HIS A 151 53.09 11.07 -0.91
N LYS A 152 53.98 11.33 -1.88
CA LYS A 152 54.73 10.25 -2.57
C LYS A 152 55.79 9.57 -1.69
N ASP A 153 56.27 10.29 -0.67
CA ASP A 153 57.33 9.83 0.24
C ASP A 153 56.79 9.10 1.48
N LEU A 154 55.51 8.67 1.46
CA LEU A 154 54.94 7.84 2.52
C LEU A 154 55.71 6.52 2.68
N PRO A 155 55.94 6.06 3.92
CA PRO A 155 56.45 4.71 4.19
C PRO A 155 55.58 3.65 3.50
N GLU A 156 56.18 2.58 2.98
CA GLU A 156 55.43 1.49 2.34
C GLU A 156 54.41 0.84 3.28
N THR A 157 54.66 0.84 4.59
CA THR A 157 53.71 0.37 5.59
C THR A 157 52.44 1.20 5.63
N GLU A 158 52.53 2.55 5.59
CA GLU A 158 51.36 3.44 5.59
C GLU A 158 50.59 3.36 4.27
N LYS A 159 51.30 3.21 3.14
CA LYS A 159 50.65 2.99 1.84
C LYS A 159 49.81 1.70 1.86
N GLN A 160 50.38 0.62 2.39
CA GLN A 160 49.69 -0.65 2.53
C GLN A 160 48.45 -0.54 3.42
N GLU A 161 48.53 0.16 4.56
CA GLU A 161 47.37 0.43 5.41
C GLU A 161 46.25 1.19 4.68
N TYR A 162 46.59 2.22 3.89
CA TYR A 162 45.61 2.95 3.09
C TYR A 162 44.97 2.08 2.00
N TYR A 163 45.73 1.22 1.33
CA TYR A 163 45.16 0.27 0.36
C TYR A 163 44.17 -0.70 1.02
N GLU A 164 44.50 -1.22 2.21
CA GLU A 164 43.61 -2.10 2.96
C GLU A 164 42.34 -1.38 3.44
N LEU A 165 42.47 -0.11 3.87
CA LEU A 165 41.31 0.72 4.22
C LEU A 165 40.40 0.97 3.01
N ILE A 166 40.96 1.29 1.84
CA ILE A 166 40.21 1.45 0.58
C ILE A 166 39.48 0.14 0.24
N GLN A 167 40.17 -1.00 0.29
CA GLN A 167 39.58 -2.30 -0.03
C GLN A 167 38.43 -2.64 0.93
N ARG A 168 38.60 -2.43 2.24
CA ARG A 168 37.54 -2.64 3.25
C ARG A 168 36.32 -1.75 2.99
N LYS A 169 36.52 -0.47 2.67
CA LYS A 169 35.41 0.45 2.38
C LYS A 169 34.68 0.07 1.09
N SER A 170 35.40 -0.38 0.06
CA SER A 170 34.82 -0.88 -1.19
C SER A 170 33.98 -2.14 -0.96
N ALA A 171 34.51 -3.12 -0.21
CA ALA A 171 33.79 -4.34 0.15
C ALA A 171 32.50 -4.02 0.94
N TYR A 172 32.57 -3.09 1.89
CA TYR A 172 31.39 -2.63 2.63
C TYR A 172 30.33 -1.98 1.73
N MET A 173 30.73 -1.19 0.73
CA MET A 173 29.77 -0.64 -0.25
C MET A 173 29.08 -1.74 -1.06
N VAL A 174 29.79 -2.82 -1.40
CA VAL A 174 29.20 -3.98 -2.09
C VAL A 174 28.19 -4.69 -1.20
N GLU A 175 28.48 -4.87 0.10
CA GLU A 175 27.53 -5.42 1.08
C GLU A 175 26.24 -4.58 1.14
N LEU A 176 26.35 -3.26 1.29
CA LEU A 176 25.20 -2.34 1.29
C LEU A 176 24.34 -2.45 0.01
N LEU A 177 24.99 -2.58 -1.15
CA LEU A 177 24.29 -2.76 -2.43
C LEU A 177 23.56 -4.10 -2.51
N ASN A 178 24.16 -5.17 -1.99
CA ASN A 178 23.55 -6.49 -1.95
C ASN A 178 22.35 -6.52 -0.99
N ASP A 179 22.46 -5.89 0.16
CA ASP A 179 21.36 -5.76 1.12
C ASP A 179 20.18 -5.00 0.50
N PHE A 180 20.48 -3.90 -0.19
CA PHE A 180 19.48 -3.13 -0.91
C PHE A 180 18.80 -3.91 -2.05
N SER A 181 19.58 -4.60 -2.86
CA SER A 181 19.07 -5.46 -3.94
C SER A 181 18.18 -6.57 -3.40
N SER A 182 18.59 -7.17 -2.28
CA SER A 182 17.83 -8.22 -1.60
C SER A 182 16.52 -7.68 -1.02
N PHE A 183 16.52 -6.46 -0.45
CA PHE A 183 15.31 -5.80 0.03
C PHE A 183 14.33 -5.49 -1.11
N THR A 184 14.82 -4.99 -2.25
CA THR A 184 13.96 -4.62 -3.39
C THR A 184 13.37 -5.83 -4.11
N LYS A 185 14.12 -6.94 -4.25
CA LYS A 185 13.61 -8.22 -4.75
C LYS A 185 12.58 -8.84 -3.82
N GLU A 186 12.87 -8.89 -2.52
CA GLU A 186 11.97 -9.50 -1.55
C GLU A 186 10.63 -8.75 -1.44
N LYS A 187 10.62 -7.42 -1.60
CA LYS A 187 9.37 -6.64 -1.68
C LYS A 187 8.48 -7.05 -2.85
N LEU A 188 9.05 -7.52 -3.96
CA LEU A 188 8.29 -8.06 -5.10
C LEU A 188 7.80 -9.50 -4.83
N GLU A 189 8.61 -10.32 -4.17
CA GLU A 189 8.28 -11.73 -3.91
C GLU A 189 7.30 -11.91 -2.74
N LEU A 190 7.31 -10.99 -1.76
CA LEU A 190 6.40 -10.90 -0.63
C LEU A 190 4.91 -10.89 -1.03
N GLU A 191 4.57 -10.33 -2.20
CA GLU A 191 3.18 -10.32 -2.70
C GLU A 191 2.69 -11.70 -3.17
N SER A 192 3.59 -12.67 -3.35
CA SER A 192 3.29 -14.02 -3.86
C SER A 192 3.39 -15.13 -2.80
N MET A 193 3.86 -14.81 -1.59
CA MET A 193 4.18 -15.82 -0.58
C MET A 193 2.99 -16.15 0.31
N ILE A 194 2.67 -17.44 0.40
CA ILE A 194 1.54 -17.97 1.18
C ILE A 194 2.04 -18.45 2.54
N ALA A 195 1.50 -17.89 3.62
CA ALA A 195 1.76 -18.39 4.97
C ALA A 195 1.14 -19.78 5.15
N LYS A 196 1.89 -20.70 5.77
CA LYS A 196 1.48 -22.09 6.03
C LYS A 196 1.45 -22.35 7.52
N PRO A 197 0.61 -23.28 8.00
CA PRO A 197 0.66 -23.73 9.38
C PRO A 197 1.96 -24.51 9.62
N VAL A 198 2.73 -24.09 10.61
CA VAL A 198 3.99 -24.69 11.07
C VAL A 198 3.92 -24.83 12.60
N LYS A 199 4.50 -25.87 13.17
CA LYS A 199 4.61 -25.98 14.63
C LYS A 199 5.70 -25.05 15.12
N ALA A 200 5.39 -24.26 16.16
CA ALA A 200 6.34 -23.30 16.71
C ALA A 200 7.61 -23.99 17.20
N THR A 201 7.49 -25.06 18.00
CA THR A 201 8.63 -25.76 18.58
C THR A 201 9.61 -26.25 17.52
N GLU A 202 9.13 -26.98 16.51
CA GLU A 202 9.96 -27.53 15.42
C GLU A 202 10.70 -26.41 14.66
N LEU A 203 10.00 -25.34 14.27
CA LEU A 203 10.62 -24.22 13.56
C LEU A 203 11.75 -23.55 14.36
N PHE A 204 11.54 -23.37 15.66
CA PHE A 204 12.49 -22.68 16.53
C PHE A 204 13.70 -23.55 16.89
N GLU A 205 13.50 -24.84 17.11
CA GLU A 205 14.58 -25.81 17.34
C GLU A 205 15.45 -25.95 16.08
N ASP A 206 14.85 -26.04 14.89
CA ASP A 206 15.58 -26.10 13.62
C ASP A 206 16.46 -24.86 13.40
N ILE A 207 15.92 -23.67 13.65
CA ILE A 207 16.66 -22.42 13.53
C ILE A 207 17.81 -22.37 14.54
N ALA A 208 17.55 -22.74 15.80
CA ALA A 208 18.58 -22.76 16.84
C ALA A 208 19.73 -23.71 16.48
N PHE A 209 19.41 -24.90 15.97
CA PHE A 209 20.40 -25.89 15.55
C PHE A 209 21.26 -25.42 14.37
N GLU A 210 20.65 -24.78 13.36
CA GLU A 210 21.39 -24.20 12.22
C GLU A 210 22.45 -23.19 12.70
N TYR A 211 22.07 -22.28 13.59
CA TYR A 211 22.99 -21.24 14.09
C TYR A 211 23.98 -21.73 15.14
N GLU A 212 23.63 -22.73 15.96
CA GLU A 212 24.59 -23.39 16.86
C GLU A 212 25.75 -24.01 16.07
N TYR A 213 25.44 -24.62 14.92
CA TYR A 213 26.45 -25.18 14.02
C TYR A 213 27.32 -24.09 13.37
N GLU A 214 26.73 -22.98 12.91
CA GLU A 214 27.49 -21.84 12.36
C GLU A 214 28.42 -21.20 13.40
N LEU A 215 28.01 -21.20 14.67
CA LEU A 215 28.77 -20.62 15.78
C LEU A 215 29.81 -21.59 16.37
N ALA A 216 29.78 -22.89 16.06
CA ALA A 216 30.68 -23.89 16.63
C ALA A 216 32.19 -23.64 16.36
N GLY A 217 32.53 -22.68 15.50
CA GLY A 217 33.90 -22.20 15.24
C GLY A 217 34.23 -20.82 15.84
N LEU A 218 33.29 -20.17 16.51
CA LEU A 218 33.43 -18.88 17.16
C LEU A 218 33.32 -19.10 18.68
N ASP A 219 34.14 -18.43 19.49
CA ASP A 219 34.10 -18.53 20.97
C ASP A 219 32.85 -17.81 21.54
N ILE A 220 31.67 -18.22 21.07
CA ILE A 220 30.37 -17.59 21.30
C ILE A 220 29.39 -18.69 21.71
N GLU A 221 28.84 -18.57 22.92
CA GLU A 221 27.82 -19.47 23.43
C GLU A 221 26.42 -19.00 23.02
N LEU A 222 25.68 -19.86 22.31
CA LEU A 222 24.28 -19.61 21.95
C LEU A 222 23.35 -20.19 23.01
N THR A 223 22.53 -19.35 23.66
CA THR A 223 21.44 -19.81 24.53
C THR A 223 20.09 -19.51 23.88
N CYS A 224 19.36 -20.56 23.46
CA CYS A 224 17.99 -20.45 22.96
C CYS A 224 16.99 -20.89 24.02
N ARG A 225 16.00 -20.04 24.32
CA ARG A 225 14.88 -20.38 25.23
C ARG A 225 13.55 -20.09 24.57
N HIS A 226 12.61 -21.03 24.68
CA HIS A 226 11.23 -20.81 24.27
C HIS A 226 10.23 -21.25 25.35
N SER A 227 9.05 -20.64 25.34
CA SER A 227 7.93 -20.99 26.24
C SER A 227 6.73 -21.61 25.50
N PHE A 228 6.94 -22.10 24.28
CA PHE A 228 5.90 -22.74 23.49
C PHE A 228 5.40 -24.04 24.13
N THR A 229 4.09 -24.26 24.10
CA THR A 229 3.48 -25.57 24.36
C THR A 229 3.40 -26.35 23.05
N ASP A 230 3.51 -27.68 23.06
CA ASP A 230 3.56 -28.56 21.87
C ASP A 230 2.37 -28.39 20.89
N SER A 231 1.30 -27.73 21.32
CA SER A 231 0.08 -27.48 20.54
C SER A 231 0.04 -26.14 19.79
N ILE A 232 1.06 -25.28 19.87
CA ILE A 232 1.03 -23.96 19.22
C ILE A 232 1.37 -24.10 17.73
N GLY A 233 0.33 -24.07 16.90
CA GLY A 233 0.45 -23.89 15.45
C GLY A 233 0.57 -22.41 15.09
N LEU A 234 1.60 -22.08 14.31
CA LEU A 234 1.84 -20.74 13.76
C LEU A 234 1.53 -20.74 12.27
N THR A 235 0.71 -19.80 11.80
CA THR A 235 0.55 -19.57 10.37
C THR A 235 1.57 -18.53 9.93
N VAL A 236 2.73 -19.00 9.44
CA VAL A 236 3.88 -18.15 9.11
C VAL A 236 4.45 -18.49 7.74
N ASN A 237 5.22 -17.55 7.19
CA ASN A 237 6.12 -17.83 6.08
C ASN A 237 7.49 -18.19 6.68
N GLU A 238 7.79 -19.48 6.74
CA GLU A 238 9.01 -20.02 7.35
C GLU A 238 10.30 -19.36 6.80
N PRO A 239 10.53 -19.26 5.48
CA PRO A 239 11.68 -18.53 4.92
C PRO A 239 11.85 -17.11 5.48
N MET A 240 10.76 -16.36 5.68
CA MET A 240 10.86 -15.00 6.25
C MET A 240 11.20 -15.02 7.73
N ILE A 241 10.64 -15.96 8.49
CA ILE A 241 10.98 -16.11 9.90
C ILE A 241 12.47 -16.44 10.03
N ARG A 242 12.97 -17.40 9.23
CA ARG A 242 14.40 -17.73 9.17
C ARG A 242 15.27 -16.51 8.84
N ARG A 243 14.85 -15.66 7.88
CA ARG A 243 15.56 -14.42 7.56
C ARG A 243 15.55 -13.39 8.70
N VAL A 244 14.44 -13.24 9.42
CA VAL A 244 14.38 -12.38 10.62
C VAL A 244 15.40 -12.86 11.65
N PHE A 245 15.43 -14.16 11.93
CA PHE A 245 16.42 -14.74 12.83
C PHE A 245 17.84 -14.55 12.32
N GLY A 246 18.12 -14.80 11.04
CA GLY A 246 19.44 -14.57 10.46
C GLY A 246 19.93 -13.13 10.56
N ASN A 247 19.05 -12.15 10.34
CA ASN A 247 19.40 -10.75 10.54
C ASN A 247 19.69 -10.42 12.01
N LEU A 248 18.90 -10.97 12.95
CA LEU A 248 19.12 -10.77 14.38
C LEU A 248 20.41 -11.45 14.86
N PHE A 249 20.67 -12.69 14.42
CA PHE A 249 21.88 -13.45 14.73
C PHE A 249 23.14 -12.78 14.16
N SER A 250 23.11 -12.38 12.89
CA SER A 250 24.21 -11.65 12.26
C SER A 250 24.54 -10.37 13.03
N ASN A 251 23.51 -9.60 13.41
CA ASN A 251 23.69 -8.43 14.27
C ASN A 251 24.25 -8.82 15.65
N ALA A 252 23.74 -9.88 16.28
CA ALA A 252 24.21 -10.35 17.58
C ALA A 252 25.70 -10.67 17.56
N VAL A 253 26.15 -11.44 16.57
CA VAL A 253 27.56 -11.83 16.40
C VAL A 253 28.43 -10.60 16.13
N ARG A 254 27.98 -9.71 15.23
CA ARG A 254 28.73 -8.49 14.89
C ARG A 254 28.99 -7.60 16.11
N TYR A 255 28.04 -7.52 17.05
CA TYR A 255 28.17 -6.68 18.25
C TYR A 255 28.69 -7.43 19.48
N SER A 256 28.51 -8.75 19.60
CA SER A 256 29.03 -9.54 20.74
C SER A 256 30.55 -9.69 20.70
N ILE A 257 31.14 -9.77 19.49
CA ILE A 257 32.60 -9.85 19.28
C ILE A 257 33.31 -8.57 19.77
N ILE A 258 32.61 -7.43 19.80
CA ILE A 258 33.20 -6.14 20.22
C ILE A 258 33.37 -6.06 21.74
N GLU A 259 32.53 -6.75 22.52
CA GLU A 259 32.51 -6.58 23.98
C GLU A 259 32.80 -7.86 24.80
N HIS A 260 33.00 -9.04 24.20
CA HIS A 260 33.17 -10.32 24.93
C HIS A 260 31.99 -10.69 25.85
N HIS A 261 30.76 -10.30 25.49
CA HIS A 261 29.56 -10.67 26.24
C HIS A 261 28.55 -11.36 25.31
N GLY A 262 28.04 -12.52 25.72
CA GLY A 262 27.03 -13.27 24.98
C GLY A 262 25.67 -12.55 24.90
N GLY A 263 24.88 -12.85 23.88
CA GLY A 263 23.50 -12.34 23.71
C GLY A 263 22.45 -13.41 23.97
N GLU A 264 21.25 -13.02 24.42
CA GLU A 264 20.12 -13.94 24.63
C GLU A 264 19.00 -13.66 23.61
N ILE A 265 18.50 -14.71 22.95
CA ILE A 265 17.29 -14.66 22.12
C ILE A 265 16.21 -15.53 22.76
N VAL A 266 15.10 -14.90 23.14
CA VAL A 266 13.96 -15.58 23.78
C VAL A 266 12.72 -15.44 22.91
N ALA A 267 12.10 -16.56 22.54
CA ALA A 267 10.84 -16.55 21.81
C ALA A 267 9.69 -17.03 22.69
N TYR A 268 8.58 -16.30 22.68
CA TYR A 268 7.46 -16.54 23.60
C TYR A 268 6.11 -16.34 22.93
N SER A 269 5.06 -16.95 23.51
CA SER A 269 3.68 -16.67 23.10
C SER A 269 3.25 -15.30 23.65
N SER A 270 2.85 -14.39 22.76
CA SER A 270 2.39 -13.06 23.10
C SER A 270 0.98 -13.09 23.69
N GLU A 271 0.75 -12.29 24.75
CA GLU A 271 -0.56 -12.10 25.39
C GLU A 271 -1.63 -11.56 24.42
N TYR A 272 -1.22 -11.01 23.28
CA TYR A 272 -2.09 -10.51 22.22
C TYR A 272 -2.41 -11.54 21.12
N GLY A 273 -2.05 -12.81 21.31
CA GLY A 273 -2.36 -13.90 20.37
C GLY A 273 -1.39 -13.98 19.19
N GLY A 274 -0.08 -14.00 19.45
CA GLY A 274 0.95 -14.07 18.40
C GLY A 274 2.32 -14.53 18.89
N LEU A 275 3.32 -14.44 18.02
CA LEU A 275 4.72 -14.75 18.35
C LEU A 275 5.43 -13.49 18.85
N GLY A 276 5.96 -13.53 20.07
CA GLY A 276 6.86 -12.51 20.63
C GLY A 276 8.31 -12.98 20.55
N ILE A 277 9.22 -12.10 20.12
CA ILE A 277 10.67 -12.34 20.14
C ILE A 277 11.30 -11.24 20.98
N ARG A 278 12.06 -11.63 22.01
CA ARG A 278 12.88 -10.73 22.83
C ARG A 278 14.34 -11.00 22.50
N PHE A 279 15.05 -9.94 22.15
CA PHE A 279 16.48 -9.96 21.91
C PHE A 279 17.16 -9.09 22.96
N SER A 280 18.17 -9.63 23.64
CA SER A 280 18.90 -8.93 24.69
C SER A 280 20.40 -9.02 24.43
N LEU A 281 21.00 -7.87 24.13
CA LEU A 281 22.44 -7.68 24.15
C LEU A 281 22.82 -7.02 25.47
N PRO A 282 23.81 -7.54 26.21
CA PRO A 282 24.40 -6.80 27.31
C PRO A 282 25.05 -5.54 26.75
N LEU A 283 24.60 -4.37 27.21
CA LEU A 283 25.27 -3.11 26.93
C LEU A 283 26.37 -2.91 27.98
N ALA A 284 27.63 -2.72 27.56
CA ALA A 284 28.62 -2.14 28.45
C ALA A 284 28.13 -0.75 28.89
N VAL A 285 27.79 -0.63 30.18
CA VAL A 285 27.63 0.68 30.81
C VAL A 285 29.01 1.31 30.87
N GLN A 286 29.34 2.17 29.90
CA GLN A 286 30.48 3.08 30.04
C GLN A 286 30.24 3.95 31.29
N ARG A 287 31.08 3.77 32.31
CA ARG A 287 31.24 4.70 33.42
C ARG A 287 32.32 5.71 33.07
#